data_AF-A0A3G8M9R3-F1
#
_entry.id   AF-A0A3G8M9R3-F1
#
_cell.length_a   1.000
_cell.length_b   1.000
_cell.length_c   1.000
_cell.angle_alpha   90.00
_cell.angle_beta   90.00
_cell.angle_gamma   90.00
#
_symmetry.space_group_name_H-M   'P 1'
#
loop_
_entity.id
_entity.type
_entity.pdbx_description
1 polymer ?
#
loop_
_entity_poly.entity_id
_entity_poly.type
_entity_poly.pdbx_seq_one_letter_code
_entity_poly.pdbx_strand_id
1 'polypeptide(L)'
;MAAINLARYPVRLDGESADVGDAEELVVLLDVLNGRRDREVLTQLRPHLPQIIRKPSDLPLLMRELGRDDQIFLVEAMSDSLADALQTARHLRELLATIAEPQVRLSVIDTLGGPGLRKLIVTARDLSGALEWTYAQRSRRLLELLGADYLRRLIRHGDDLALALNALAEDAQRALLDSIGFARVAELTRNARDLALLLRALPPTISATLLDQFDRQQLVEIIVDRRAWIYLYDRIRPDEAIQLLAKLGADNAV
;
A
#
# COMPACT_ATOMS: atom_id res chain seq x y z
N MET A 1 31.26 -15.23 -25.64
CA MET A 1 30.40 -14.80 -24.52
C MET A 1 31.30 -14.46 -23.37
N ALA A 2 31.41 -13.18 -23.00
CA ALA A 2 32.23 -12.79 -21.85
C ALA A 2 31.59 -13.37 -20.58
N ALA A 3 32.36 -14.15 -19.81
CA ALA A 3 31.95 -14.54 -18.48
C ALA A 3 31.82 -13.25 -17.67
N ILE A 4 30.59 -12.91 -17.28
CA ILE A 4 30.36 -11.83 -16.31
C ILE A 4 31.00 -12.35 -15.02
N ASN A 5 32.12 -11.75 -14.63
CA ASN A 5 32.80 -12.08 -13.40
C ASN A 5 31.92 -11.55 -12.26
N LEU A 6 31.02 -12.40 -11.75
CA LEU A 6 30.16 -12.05 -10.64
C LEU A 6 31.02 -11.91 -9.40
N ALA A 7 30.92 -10.76 -8.73
CA ALA A 7 31.60 -10.54 -7.45
C ALA A 7 31.16 -11.61 -6.46
N ARG A 8 32.12 -12.17 -5.74
CA ARG A 8 31.94 -13.22 -4.73
C ARG A 8 32.27 -12.63 -3.37
N TYR A 9 31.42 -12.89 -2.39
CA TYR A 9 31.52 -12.32 -1.05
C TYR A 9 31.77 -13.45 -0.05
N PRO A 10 32.92 -13.44 0.64
CA PRO A 10 33.27 -14.51 1.55
C PRO A 10 32.45 -14.40 2.85
N VAL A 11 31.98 -15.54 3.32
CA VAL A 11 31.33 -15.74 4.62
C VAL A 11 32.14 -16.77 5.38
N ARG A 12 32.48 -16.47 6.63
CA ARG A 12 33.24 -17.39 7.50
C ARG A 12 32.42 -17.82 8.69
N LEU A 13 32.31 -19.13 8.90
CA LEU A 13 31.62 -19.75 10.03
C LEU A 13 32.47 -20.90 10.55
N ASP A 14 32.80 -20.90 11.84
CA ASP A 14 33.56 -21.98 12.51
C ASP A 14 34.90 -22.35 11.84
N GLY A 15 35.54 -21.40 11.15
CA GLY A 15 36.79 -21.63 10.42
C GLY A 15 36.61 -22.16 9.00
N GLU A 16 35.38 -22.48 8.60
CA GLU A 16 35.01 -22.76 7.21
C GLU A 16 34.69 -21.45 6.48
N SER A 17 34.93 -21.43 5.17
CA SER A 17 34.62 -20.29 4.31
C SER A 17 33.74 -20.71 3.14
N ALA A 18 32.65 -19.99 2.92
CA ALA A 18 31.81 -20.08 1.74
C ALA A 18 31.81 -18.75 0.99
N ASP A 19 31.58 -18.78 -0.32
CA ASP A 19 31.43 -17.57 -1.13
C ASP A 19 30.01 -17.46 -1.63
N VAL A 20 29.40 -16.28 -1.44
CA VAL A 20 28.06 -15.96 -1.93
C VAL A 20 28.16 -14.93 -3.04
N GLY A 21 27.58 -15.23 -4.20
CA GLY A 21 27.55 -14.36 -5.37
C GLY A 21 26.16 -13.81 -5.72
N ASP A 22 25.09 -14.45 -5.26
CA ASP A 22 23.70 -14.02 -5.48
C ASP A 22 22.74 -14.54 -4.39
N ALA A 23 21.46 -14.14 -4.51
CA ALA A 23 20.43 -14.48 -3.53
C ALA A 23 20.08 -15.98 -3.49
N GLU A 24 20.23 -16.72 -4.59
CA GLU A 24 19.94 -18.16 -4.64
C GLU A 24 21.02 -18.93 -3.87
N GLU A 25 22.29 -18.56 -4.04
CA GLU A 25 23.39 -19.11 -3.24
C GLU A 25 23.27 -18.74 -1.75
N LEU A 26 22.83 -17.53 -1.45
CA LEU A 26 22.56 -17.12 -0.06
C LEU A 26 21.45 -17.98 0.56
N VAL A 27 20.37 -18.25 -0.17
CA VAL A 27 19.29 -19.14 0.28
C VAL A 27 19.79 -20.54 0.60
N VAL A 28 20.60 -21.12 -0.29
CA VAL A 28 21.20 -22.45 -0.04
C VAL A 28 22.06 -22.43 1.23
N LEU A 29 22.85 -21.37 1.44
CA LEU A 29 23.64 -21.23 2.64
C LEU A 29 22.77 -21.12 3.90
N LEU A 30 21.70 -20.32 3.87
CA LEU A 30 20.77 -20.16 5.00
C LEU A 30 20.01 -21.45 5.32
N ASP A 31 19.55 -22.17 4.31
CA ASP A 31 18.86 -23.47 4.45
C ASP A 31 19.76 -24.51 5.15
N VAL A 32 21.03 -24.60 4.74
CA VAL A 32 22.03 -25.48 5.39
C VAL A 32 22.24 -25.11 6.87
N LEU A 33 22.19 -23.82 7.20
CA LEU A 33 22.36 -23.33 8.57
C LEU A 33 21.11 -23.49 9.43
N ASN A 34 19.94 -23.65 8.80
CA ASN A 34 18.64 -23.90 9.42
C ASN A 34 18.37 -22.93 10.59
N GLY A 35 18.56 -21.63 10.34
CA GLY A 35 18.26 -20.55 11.28
C GLY A 35 19.29 -20.32 12.39
N ARG A 36 20.35 -21.15 12.53
CA ARG A 36 21.27 -21.05 13.68
C ARG A 36 22.23 -19.87 13.61
N ARG A 37 22.57 -19.40 12.41
CA ARG A 37 23.61 -18.37 12.17
C ARG A 37 23.26 -17.38 11.09
N ASP A 38 22.00 -17.31 10.69
CA ASP A 38 21.52 -16.44 9.62
C ASP A 38 21.89 -14.98 9.89
N ARG A 39 21.73 -14.52 11.14
CA ARG A 39 22.18 -13.18 11.57
C ARG A 39 23.66 -12.93 11.32
N GLU A 40 24.52 -13.90 11.61
CA GLU A 40 25.96 -13.78 11.47
C GLU A 40 26.34 -13.67 9.99
N VAL A 41 25.73 -14.51 9.15
CA VAL A 41 25.88 -14.45 7.69
C VAL A 41 25.42 -13.11 7.13
N LEU A 42 24.20 -12.68 7.48
CA LEU A 42 23.65 -11.40 7.01
C LEU A 42 24.50 -10.20 7.47
N THR A 43 25.09 -10.27 8.67
CA THR A 43 25.97 -9.22 9.19
C THR A 43 27.27 -9.14 8.39
N GLN A 44 27.88 -10.28 8.05
CA GLN A 44 29.07 -10.32 7.20
C GLN A 44 28.77 -9.79 5.78
N LEU A 45 27.60 -10.15 5.23
CA LEU A 45 27.19 -9.77 3.89
C LEU A 45 26.55 -8.39 3.79
N ARG A 46 26.26 -7.72 4.90
CA ARG A 46 25.52 -6.44 4.95
C ARG A 46 25.98 -5.40 3.91
N PRO A 47 27.29 -5.10 3.74
CA PRO A 47 27.76 -4.12 2.75
C PRO A 47 27.52 -4.55 1.30
N HIS A 48 27.22 -5.83 1.09
CA HIS A 48 27.14 -6.50 -0.20
C HIS A 48 25.72 -6.98 -0.55
N LEU A 49 24.78 -6.90 0.39
CA LEU A 49 23.38 -7.28 0.17
C LEU A 49 22.75 -6.59 -1.06
N PRO A 50 23.01 -5.28 -1.35
CA PRO A 50 22.48 -4.66 -2.57
C PRO A 50 23.03 -5.26 -3.87
N GLN A 51 24.22 -5.85 -3.84
CA GLN A 51 24.83 -6.53 -5.00
C GLN A 51 24.43 -8.00 -5.08
N ILE A 52 23.99 -8.60 -3.97
CA ILE A 52 23.49 -9.98 -3.90
C ILE A 52 22.02 -10.02 -4.31
N ILE A 53 21.22 -9.04 -3.85
CA ILE A 53 19.78 -8.87 -4.15
C ILE A 53 19.66 -7.98 -5.38
N ARG A 54 19.62 -8.62 -6.55
CA ARG A 54 19.68 -7.94 -7.86
C ARG A 54 18.33 -7.81 -8.53
N LYS A 55 17.41 -8.74 -8.26
CA LYS A 55 16.07 -8.79 -8.85
C LYS A 55 15.01 -8.69 -7.75
N PRO A 56 13.83 -8.10 -8.03
CA PRO A 56 12.77 -7.95 -7.04
C PRO A 56 12.29 -9.25 -6.40
N SER A 57 12.44 -10.39 -7.08
CA SER A 57 12.09 -11.71 -6.55
C SER A 57 13.06 -12.23 -5.48
N ASP A 58 14.26 -11.66 -5.36
CA ASP A 58 15.29 -12.10 -4.42
C ASP A 58 14.89 -11.84 -2.96
N LEU A 59 14.24 -10.69 -2.70
CA LEU A 59 13.76 -10.37 -1.36
C LEU A 59 12.71 -11.37 -0.87
N PRO A 60 11.59 -11.62 -1.59
CA PRO A 60 10.63 -12.66 -1.22
C PRO A 60 11.25 -14.05 -1.07
N LEU A 61 12.27 -14.38 -1.85
CA LEU A 61 12.99 -15.65 -1.74
C LEU A 61 13.70 -15.75 -0.39
N LEU A 62 14.54 -14.77 -0.06
CA LEU A 62 15.27 -14.72 1.22
C LEU A 62 14.33 -14.64 2.43
N MET A 63 13.22 -13.90 2.32
CA MET A 63 12.26 -13.79 3.42
C MET A 63 11.64 -15.14 3.80
N ARG A 64 11.55 -16.13 2.90
CA ARG A 64 10.98 -17.44 3.23
C ARG A 64 11.90 -18.30 4.08
N GLU A 65 13.21 -18.12 3.97
CA GLU A 65 14.20 -18.88 4.71
C GLU A 65 14.46 -18.30 6.11
N LEU A 66 14.34 -16.98 6.23
CA LEU A 66 14.72 -16.27 7.45
C LEU A 66 13.63 -16.31 8.52
N GLY A 67 14.06 -16.47 9.77
CA GLY A 67 13.23 -16.19 10.94
C GLY A 67 12.86 -14.70 11.04
N ARG A 68 11.77 -14.40 11.76
CA ARG A 68 11.20 -13.03 11.88
C ARG A 68 12.25 -11.95 12.16
N ASP A 69 13.12 -12.17 13.14
CA ASP A 69 14.07 -11.15 13.57
C ASP A 69 15.14 -10.91 12.49
N ASP A 70 15.52 -11.94 11.73
CA ASP A 70 16.48 -11.86 10.63
C ASP A 70 15.87 -11.28 9.36
N GLN A 71 14.58 -11.48 9.12
CA GLN A 71 13.83 -10.75 8.09
C GLN A 71 13.89 -9.24 8.35
N ILE A 72 13.64 -8.80 9.59
CA ILE A 72 13.74 -7.37 9.97
C ILE A 72 15.15 -6.84 9.71
N PHE A 73 16.17 -7.61 10.11
CA PHE A 73 17.54 -7.20 9.88
C PHE A 73 17.90 -7.08 8.40
N LEU A 74 17.45 -8.02 7.58
CA LEU A 74 17.65 -7.96 6.13
C LEU A 74 17.03 -6.69 5.55
N VAL A 75 15.81 -6.35 5.96
CA VAL A 75 15.13 -5.12 5.55
C VAL A 75 15.94 -3.89 5.95
N GLU A 76 16.34 -3.77 7.22
CA GLU A 76 17.12 -2.65 7.74
C GLU A 76 18.50 -2.50 7.09
N ALA A 77 19.16 -3.64 6.84
CA ALA A 77 20.45 -3.70 6.16
C ALA A 77 20.36 -3.20 4.71
N MET A 78 19.19 -3.34 4.09
CA MET A 78 18.88 -2.85 2.74
C MET A 78 18.30 -1.44 2.72
N SER A 79 18.22 -0.72 3.84
CA SER A 79 17.52 0.58 3.95
C SER A 79 17.68 1.53 2.77
N ASP A 80 18.91 1.86 2.39
CA ASP A 80 19.19 2.82 1.30
C ASP A 80 18.88 2.26 -0.10
N SER A 81 18.83 0.93 -0.26
CA SER A 81 18.65 0.24 -1.54
C SER A 81 17.30 -0.48 -1.66
N LEU A 82 16.48 -0.49 -0.62
CA LEU A 82 15.27 -1.32 -0.55
C LEU A 82 14.26 -0.93 -1.63
N ALA A 83 14.06 0.37 -1.85
CA ALA A 83 13.18 0.86 -2.90
C ALA A 83 13.71 0.49 -4.31
N ASP A 84 15.03 0.51 -4.50
CA ASP A 84 15.67 0.09 -5.75
C ASP A 84 15.60 -1.43 -5.97
N ALA A 85 15.74 -2.22 -4.91
CA ALA A 85 15.59 -3.67 -4.97
C ALA A 85 14.15 -4.06 -5.33
N LEU A 86 13.15 -3.35 -4.81
CA LEU A 86 11.74 -3.57 -5.14
C LEU A 86 11.37 -3.08 -6.53
N GLN A 87 11.94 -1.98 -7.01
CA GLN A 87 11.72 -1.36 -8.33
C GLN A 87 10.30 -0.80 -8.58
N THR A 88 9.23 -1.50 -8.18
CA THR A 88 7.83 -1.14 -8.49
C THR A 88 6.87 -1.40 -7.32
N ALA A 89 5.73 -0.72 -7.31
CA ALA A 89 4.65 -1.00 -6.36
C ALA A 89 4.11 -2.44 -6.45
N ARG A 90 4.13 -3.06 -7.63
CA ARG A 90 3.73 -4.47 -7.77
C ARG A 90 4.62 -5.38 -6.93
N HIS A 91 5.94 -5.18 -6.98
CA HIS A 91 6.86 -5.99 -6.19
C HIS A 91 6.78 -5.67 -4.70
N LEU A 92 6.51 -4.41 -4.31
CA LEU A 92 6.20 -4.07 -2.92
C LEU A 92 4.98 -4.87 -2.43
N ARG A 93 3.89 -4.89 -3.21
CA ARG A 93 2.70 -5.69 -2.91
C ARG A 93 3.04 -7.17 -2.76
N GLU A 94 3.79 -7.74 -3.71
CA GLU A 94 4.20 -9.16 -3.68
C GLU A 94 5.06 -9.49 -2.44
N LEU A 95 5.97 -8.60 -2.05
CA LEU A 95 6.74 -8.75 -0.82
C LEU A 95 5.84 -8.72 0.41
N LEU A 96 4.95 -7.72 0.53
CA LEU A 96 4.03 -7.60 1.67
C LEU A 96 3.06 -8.80 1.78
N ALA A 97 2.66 -9.37 0.64
CA ALA A 97 1.84 -10.58 0.58
C ALA A 97 2.59 -11.84 1.01
N THR A 98 3.91 -11.90 0.78
CA THR A 98 4.75 -13.06 1.15
C THR A 98 5.09 -13.08 2.64
N ILE A 99 5.24 -11.90 3.25
CA ILE A 99 5.56 -11.78 4.68
C ILE A 99 4.33 -12.18 5.50
N ALA A 100 4.42 -13.18 6.37
CA ALA A 100 3.33 -13.53 7.29
C ALA A 100 3.25 -12.55 8.48
N GLU A 101 4.41 -12.14 8.99
CA GLU A 101 4.57 -11.46 10.27
C GLU A 101 4.17 -9.97 10.20
N PRO A 102 3.19 -9.53 11.00
CA PRO A 102 2.79 -8.13 11.17
C PRO A 102 3.95 -7.14 11.36
N GLN A 103 4.94 -7.49 12.18
CA GLN A 103 6.05 -6.60 12.54
C GLN A 103 7.05 -6.44 11.40
N VAL A 104 7.27 -7.49 10.61
CA VAL A 104 8.18 -7.46 9.46
C VAL A 104 7.59 -6.57 8.36
N ARG A 105 6.26 -6.66 8.10
CA ARG A 105 5.59 -5.73 7.17
C ARG A 105 5.74 -4.27 7.61
N LEU A 106 5.62 -4.00 8.91
CA LEU A 106 5.81 -2.67 9.45
C LEU A 106 7.25 -2.18 9.25
N SER A 107 8.24 -3.04 9.52
CA SER A 107 9.66 -2.74 9.26
C SER A 107 9.90 -2.38 7.79
N VAL A 108 9.34 -3.13 6.82
CA VAL A 108 9.45 -2.78 5.39
C VAL A 108 8.91 -1.37 5.11
N ILE A 109 7.74 -1.03 5.66
CA ILE A 109 7.11 0.28 5.48
C ILE A 109 7.96 1.39 6.09
N ASP A 110 8.45 1.20 7.32
CA ASP A 110 9.24 2.18 8.04
C ASP A 110 10.62 2.39 7.39
N THR A 111 11.25 1.31 6.94
CA THR A 111 12.55 1.35 6.27
C THR A 111 12.47 2.02 4.89
N LEU A 112 11.41 1.78 4.12
CA LEU A 112 11.17 2.53 2.88
C LEU A 112 11.00 4.03 3.15
N GLY A 113 10.32 4.36 4.24
CA GLY A 113 9.99 5.73 4.62
C GLY A 113 9.21 6.48 3.54
N GLY A 114 9.00 7.78 3.75
CA GLY A 114 8.31 8.63 2.77
C GLY A 114 8.96 8.62 1.38
N PRO A 115 10.28 8.84 1.25
CA PRO A 115 10.95 8.86 -0.06
C PRO A 115 10.84 7.54 -0.83
N GLY A 116 11.10 6.40 -0.19
CA GLY A 116 11.01 5.09 -0.84
C GLY A 116 9.59 4.72 -1.21
N LEU A 117 8.61 4.98 -0.33
CA LEU A 117 7.20 4.75 -0.64
C LEU A 117 6.72 5.61 -1.81
N ARG A 118 7.09 6.91 -1.87
CA ARG A 118 6.70 7.82 -2.96
C ARG A 118 7.39 7.49 -4.30
N LYS A 119 8.54 6.81 -4.25
CA LYS A 119 9.22 6.28 -5.45
C LYS A 119 8.47 5.08 -6.03
N LEU A 120 7.92 4.23 -5.16
CA LEU A 120 7.22 3.01 -5.57
C LEU A 120 5.75 3.26 -5.92
N ILE A 121 5.04 4.03 -5.08
CA ILE A 121 3.60 4.26 -5.14
C ILE A 121 3.33 5.54 -5.90
N VAL A 122 3.14 5.46 -7.22
CA VAL A 122 3.00 6.64 -8.10
C VAL A 122 1.60 6.84 -8.66
N THR A 123 0.69 5.88 -8.44
CA THR A 123 -0.73 5.97 -8.78
C THR A 123 -1.65 5.56 -7.62
N ALA A 124 -2.94 5.91 -7.69
CA ALA A 124 -3.94 5.45 -6.72
C ALA A 124 -4.11 3.92 -6.72
N ARG A 125 -3.89 3.25 -7.87
CA ARG A 125 -3.90 1.79 -7.97
C ARG A 125 -2.71 1.17 -7.22
N ASP A 126 -1.54 1.79 -7.31
CA ASP A 126 -0.37 1.36 -6.54
C ASP A 126 -0.62 1.49 -5.04
N LEU A 127 -1.24 2.60 -4.62
CA LEU A 127 -1.62 2.83 -3.23
C LEU A 127 -2.58 1.75 -2.75
N SER A 128 -3.67 1.52 -3.50
CA SER A 128 -4.66 0.48 -3.19
C SER A 128 -4.00 -0.91 -3.07
N GLY A 129 -3.12 -1.26 -4.00
CA GLY A 129 -2.41 -2.54 -3.99
C GLY A 129 -1.45 -2.71 -2.81
N ALA A 130 -0.80 -1.63 -2.35
CA ALA A 130 0.00 -1.69 -1.12
C ALA A 130 -0.89 -1.78 0.12
N LEU A 131 -1.98 -1.01 0.18
CA LEU A 131 -2.91 -0.97 1.30
C LEU A 131 -3.58 -2.34 1.57
N GLU A 132 -3.90 -3.08 0.50
CA GLU A 132 -4.47 -4.44 0.55
C GLU A 132 -3.67 -5.43 1.40
N TRP A 133 -2.38 -5.16 1.67
CA TRP A 133 -1.50 -6.05 2.45
C TRP A 133 -0.95 -5.42 3.72
N THR A 134 -1.30 -4.18 4.02
CA THR A 134 -0.83 -3.51 5.24
C THR A 134 -1.79 -3.71 6.41
N TYR A 135 -3.09 -3.50 6.26
CA TYR A 135 -4.12 -3.61 7.32
C TYR A 135 -3.84 -2.86 8.64
N ALA A 136 -4.91 -2.35 9.27
CA ALA A 136 -4.88 -1.74 10.60
C ALA A 136 -3.78 -0.65 10.74
N GLN A 137 -2.98 -0.71 11.82
CA GLN A 137 -1.94 0.29 12.13
C GLN A 137 -0.93 0.49 11.00
N ARG A 138 -0.62 -0.54 10.21
CA ARG A 138 0.36 -0.44 9.12
C ARG A 138 -0.17 0.39 7.95
N SER A 139 -1.47 0.29 7.66
CA SER A 139 -2.11 1.15 6.64
C SER A 139 -2.05 2.62 7.07
N ARG A 140 -2.33 2.92 8.34
CA ARG A 140 -2.18 4.28 8.89
C ARG A 140 -0.75 4.76 8.76
N ARG A 141 0.21 3.94 9.17
CA ARG A 141 1.63 4.29 9.08
C ARG A 141 2.09 4.56 7.64
N LEU A 142 1.66 3.75 6.69
CA LEU A 142 1.93 3.95 5.27
C LEU A 142 1.37 5.30 4.79
N LEU A 143 0.13 5.62 5.14
CA LEU A 143 -0.52 6.89 4.78
C LEU A 143 0.20 8.10 5.42
N GLU A 144 0.60 7.99 6.69
CA GLU A 144 1.37 9.01 7.40
C GLU A 144 2.71 9.31 6.70
N LEU A 145 3.46 8.27 6.35
CA LEU A 145 4.77 8.40 5.68
C LEU A 145 4.64 8.97 4.27
N LEU A 146 3.60 8.58 3.51
CA LEU A 146 3.30 9.20 2.23
C LEU A 146 2.99 10.69 2.40
N GLY A 147 2.26 11.06 3.45
CA GLY A 147 1.94 12.43 3.79
C GLY A 147 0.81 13.03 2.96
N ALA A 148 0.03 13.91 3.58
CA ALA A 148 -1.21 14.45 3.01
C ALA A 148 -1.01 15.12 1.63
N ASP A 149 0.04 15.92 1.45
CA ASP A 149 0.29 16.63 0.19
C ASP A 149 0.64 15.70 -0.97
N TYR A 150 1.25 14.55 -0.67
CA TYR A 150 1.48 13.53 -1.70
C TYR A 150 0.17 12.83 -2.04
N LEU A 151 -0.59 12.40 -1.02
CA LEU A 151 -1.88 11.74 -1.20
C LEU A 151 -2.87 12.59 -2.00
N ARG A 152 -2.96 13.90 -1.72
CA ARG A 152 -3.80 14.85 -2.47
C ARG A 152 -3.41 15.00 -3.95
N ARG A 153 -2.13 14.81 -4.29
CA ARG A 153 -1.66 14.83 -5.71
C ARG A 153 -1.85 13.50 -6.42
N LEU A 154 -1.76 12.41 -5.65
CA LEU A 154 -1.93 11.04 -6.12
C LEU A 154 -3.40 10.75 -6.44
N ILE A 155 -4.31 11.20 -5.59
CA ILE A 155 -5.77 10.99 -5.70
C ILE A 155 -6.38 12.19 -6.41
N ARG A 156 -6.72 12.02 -7.69
CA ARG A 156 -7.16 13.12 -8.56
C ARG A 156 -8.65 13.09 -8.87
N HIS A 157 -9.28 11.95 -8.66
CA HIS A 157 -10.67 11.67 -9.01
C HIS A 157 -11.37 10.85 -7.92
N GLY A 158 -12.71 10.84 -7.93
CA GLY A 158 -13.49 10.06 -6.96
C GLY A 158 -13.27 8.55 -7.07
N ASP A 159 -12.97 8.03 -8.27
CA ASP A 159 -12.64 6.62 -8.47
C ASP A 159 -11.27 6.24 -7.88
N ASP A 160 -10.25 7.10 -8.00
CA ASP A 160 -8.95 6.95 -7.31
C ASP A 160 -9.14 6.81 -5.80
N LEU A 161 -9.96 7.69 -5.23
CA LEU A 161 -10.24 7.69 -3.80
C LEU A 161 -11.02 6.43 -3.39
N ALA A 162 -12.05 6.06 -4.16
CA ALA A 162 -12.80 4.83 -3.91
C ALA A 162 -11.91 3.58 -3.97
N LEU A 163 -10.94 3.52 -4.90
CA LEU A 163 -9.97 2.43 -4.98
C LEU A 163 -9.11 2.34 -3.71
N ALA A 164 -8.64 3.46 -3.18
CA ALA A 164 -7.88 3.48 -1.94
C ALA A 164 -8.74 3.10 -0.72
N LEU A 165 -9.96 3.63 -0.62
CA LEU A 165 -10.88 3.35 0.48
C LEU A 165 -11.28 1.88 0.55
N ASN A 166 -11.53 1.22 -0.59
CA ASN A 166 -11.88 -0.21 -0.63
C ASN A 166 -10.76 -1.12 -0.12
N ALA A 167 -9.51 -0.65 -0.11
CA ALA A 167 -8.36 -1.39 0.42
C ALA A 167 -8.10 -1.12 1.91
N LEU A 168 -8.93 -0.30 2.56
CA LEU A 168 -8.75 0.13 3.95
C LEU A 168 -9.86 -0.39 4.85
N ALA A 169 -9.48 -0.69 6.10
CA ALA A 169 -10.44 -0.81 7.20
C ALA A 169 -11.00 0.57 7.57
N GLU A 170 -12.20 0.61 8.15
CA GLU A 170 -12.96 1.82 8.50
C GLU A 170 -12.11 2.86 9.27
N ASP A 171 -11.32 2.40 10.23
CA ASP A 171 -10.50 3.24 11.10
C ASP A 171 -9.37 3.95 10.33
N ALA A 172 -8.88 3.34 9.25
CA ALA A 172 -7.87 3.91 8.35
C ALA A 172 -8.52 4.70 7.20
N GLN A 173 -9.74 4.35 6.77
CA GLN A 173 -10.52 5.16 5.83
C GLN A 173 -10.75 6.56 6.39
N ARG A 174 -11.13 6.66 7.66
CA ARG A 174 -11.33 7.97 8.31
C ARG A 174 -10.06 8.81 8.30
N ALA A 175 -8.91 8.21 8.65
CA ALA A 175 -7.63 8.89 8.62
C ALA A 175 -7.25 9.39 7.21
N LEU A 176 -7.51 8.58 6.17
CA LEU A 176 -7.32 8.99 4.78
C LEU A 176 -8.19 10.20 4.42
N LEU A 177 -9.49 10.14 4.74
CA LEU A 177 -10.43 11.22 4.45
C LEU A 177 -10.08 12.51 5.20
N ASP A 178 -9.71 12.42 6.47
CA ASP A 178 -9.27 13.56 7.27
C ASP A 178 -7.99 14.18 6.69
N SER A 179 -7.06 13.35 6.18
CA SER A 179 -5.83 13.84 5.54
C SER A 179 -6.08 14.57 4.22
N ILE A 180 -7.05 14.10 3.42
CA ILE A 180 -7.44 14.73 2.15
C ILE A 180 -8.26 15.99 2.41
N GLY A 181 -9.19 15.92 3.38
CA GLY A 181 -10.19 16.92 3.69
C GLY A 181 -11.52 16.62 3.00
N PHE A 182 -12.59 16.57 3.78
CA PHE A 182 -13.95 16.25 3.31
C PHE A 182 -14.47 17.17 2.19
N ALA A 183 -14.17 18.48 2.25
CA ALA A 183 -14.51 19.42 1.18
C ALA A 183 -13.83 19.04 -0.16
N ARG A 184 -12.56 18.64 -0.10
CA ARG A 184 -11.82 18.17 -1.28
C ARG A 184 -12.40 16.87 -1.81
N VAL A 185 -12.83 15.95 -0.94
CA VAL A 185 -13.50 14.71 -1.36
C VAL A 185 -14.78 15.02 -2.15
N ALA A 186 -15.56 16.01 -1.73
CA ALA A 186 -16.71 16.48 -2.50
C ALA A 186 -16.31 16.99 -3.89
N GLU A 187 -15.25 17.81 -3.99
CA GLU A 187 -14.73 18.30 -5.29
C GLU A 187 -14.21 17.19 -6.22
N LEU A 188 -13.68 16.10 -5.65
CA LEU A 188 -13.23 14.93 -6.42
C LEU A 188 -14.42 14.16 -7.04
N THR A 189 -15.62 14.35 -6.51
CA THR A 189 -16.85 13.66 -6.90
C THR A 189 -17.57 14.44 -7.99
N ARG A 190 -17.34 14.10 -9.27
CA ARG A 190 -17.78 14.95 -10.39
C ARG A 190 -19.08 14.51 -11.02
N ASN A 191 -19.52 13.29 -10.76
CA ASN A 191 -20.70 12.69 -11.38
C ASN A 191 -21.28 11.58 -10.50
N ALA A 192 -22.49 11.13 -10.83
CA ALA A 192 -23.20 10.10 -10.09
C ALA A 192 -22.42 8.77 -9.96
N ARG A 193 -21.54 8.44 -10.92
CA ARG A 193 -20.69 7.24 -10.83
C ARG A 193 -19.63 7.39 -9.75
N ASP A 194 -18.95 8.53 -9.68
CA ASP A 194 -17.97 8.81 -8.63
C ASP A 194 -18.63 8.75 -7.25
N LEU A 195 -19.79 9.38 -7.11
CA LEU A 195 -20.55 9.38 -5.86
C LEU A 195 -20.96 7.96 -5.45
N ALA A 196 -21.47 7.16 -6.39
CA ALA A 196 -21.82 5.77 -6.12
C ALA A 196 -20.62 4.92 -5.70
N LEU A 197 -19.46 5.10 -6.35
CA LEU A 197 -18.24 4.37 -5.99
C LEU A 197 -17.73 4.74 -4.60
N LEU A 198 -17.79 6.03 -4.24
CA LEU A 198 -17.40 6.50 -2.92
C LEU A 198 -18.33 5.97 -1.82
N LEU A 199 -19.64 6.14 -1.97
CA LEU A 199 -20.61 5.68 -0.97
C LEU A 199 -20.54 4.16 -0.75
N ARG A 200 -20.31 3.40 -1.83
CA ARG A 200 -20.09 1.95 -1.74
C ARG A 200 -18.83 1.55 -1.00
N ALA A 201 -17.78 2.37 -1.06
CA ALA A 201 -16.53 2.11 -0.38
C ALA A 201 -16.59 2.44 1.12
N LEU A 202 -17.63 3.15 1.56
CA LEU A 202 -17.70 3.76 2.90
C LEU A 202 -18.73 3.08 3.82
N PRO A 203 -18.40 2.90 5.11
CA PRO A 203 -19.35 2.61 6.17
C PRO A 203 -20.45 3.67 6.27
N PRO A 204 -21.66 3.33 6.77
CA PRO A 204 -22.79 4.26 6.84
C PRO A 204 -22.48 5.57 7.58
N THR A 205 -21.72 5.47 8.67
CA THR A 205 -21.29 6.60 9.51
C THR A 205 -20.46 7.63 8.73
N ILE A 206 -19.53 7.14 7.90
CA ILE A 206 -18.66 7.99 7.09
C ILE A 206 -19.40 8.52 5.87
N SER A 207 -20.23 7.69 5.23
CA SER A 207 -21.09 8.13 4.11
C SER A 207 -22.01 9.28 4.50
N ALA A 208 -22.68 9.21 5.65
CA ALA A 208 -23.54 10.28 6.13
C ALA A 208 -22.77 11.60 6.31
N THR A 209 -21.57 11.53 6.91
CA THR A 209 -20.68 12.68 7.09
C THR A 209 -20.25 13.28 5.74
N LEU A 210 -19.97 12.43 4.76
CA LEU A 210 -19.60 12.85 3.41
C LEU A 210 -20.78 13.51 2.70
N LEU A 211 -21.98 12.93 2.76
CA LEU A 211 -23.18 13.49 2.15
C LEU A 211 -23.54 14.87 2.72
N ASP A 212 -23.24 15.11 4.00
CA ASP A 212 -23.41 16.43 4.62
C ASP A 212 -22.52 17.52 4.01
N GLN A 213 -21.43 17.16 3.34
CA GLN A 213 -20.53 18.10 2.67
C GLN A 213 -21.05 18.57 1.32
N PHE A 214 -22.01 17.84 0.74
CA PHE A 214 -22.63 18.24 -0.52
C PHE A 214 -23.80 19.18 -0.26
N ASP A 215 -23.74 20.34 -0.90
CA ASP A 215 -24.90 21.21 -1.02
C ASP A 215 -25.84 20.74 -2.15
N ARG A 216 -27.04 21.32 -2.19
CA ARG A 216 -28.05 20.97 -3.17
C ARG A 216 -27.59 21.23 -4.61
N GLN A 217 -26.84 22.31 -4.84
CA GLN A 217 -26.41 22.69 -6.19
C GLN A 217 -25.40 21.66 -6.72
N GLN A 218 -24.42 21.29 -5.90
CA GLN A 218 -23.45 20.24 -6.23
C GLN A 218 -24.13 18.91 -6.54
N LEU A 219 -25.13 18.51 -5.75
CA LEU A 219 -25.87 17.27 -6.00
C LEU A 219 -26.66 17.31 -7.31
N VAL A 220 -27.25 18.46 -7.67
CA VAL A 220 -27.93 18.63 -8.96
C VAL A 220 -26.94 18.55 -10.13
N GLU A 221 -25.73 19.08 -9.97
CA GLU A 221 -24.66 18.98 -10.98
C GLU A 221 -24.12 17.55 -11.12
N ILE A 222 -24.08 16.78 -10.04
CA ILE A 222 -23.63 15.37 -10.02
C ILE A 222 -24.71 14.44 -10.57
N ILE A 223 -25.97 14.70 -10.23
CA ILE A 223 -27.15 13.90 -10.56
C ILE A 223 -27.96 14.65 -11.64
N VAL A 224 -27.32 14.80 -12.80
CA VAL A 224 -27.80 15.65 -13.91
C VAL A 224 -29.18 15.24 -14.43
N ASP A 225 -29.48 13.94 -14.42
CA ASP A 225 -30.72 13.41 -14.99
C ASP A 225 -31.23 12.14 -14.28
N ARG A 226 -32.38 11.66 -14.75
CA ARG A 226 -33.01 10.43 -14.25
C ARG A 226 -32.13 9.19 -14.41
N ARG A 227 -31.29 9.11 -15.45
CA ARG A 227 -30.41 7.94 -15.65
C ARG A 227 -29.29 7.93 -14.63
N ALA A 228 -28.71 9.10 -14.33
CA ALA A 228 -27.73 9.29 -13.27
C ALA A 228 -28.32 8.92 -11.91
N TRP A 229 -29.56 9.36 -11.63
CA TRP A 229 -30.28 8.97 -10.41
C TRP A 229 -30.49 7.46 -10.31
N ILE A 230 -31.03 6.81 -11.35
CA ILE A 230 -31.24 5.34 -11.35
C ILE A 230 -29.92 4.61 -11.13
N TYR A 231 -28.85 5.01 -11.82
CA TYR A 231 -27.54 4.41 -11.65
C TYR A 231 -27.05 4.46 -10.20
N LEU A 232 -27.19 5.63 -9.56
CA LEU A 232 -26.80 5.88 -8.18
C LEU A 232 -27.67 5.06 -7.22
N TYR A 233 -29.00 5.17 -7.37
CA TYR A 233 -29.99 4.51 -6.51
C TYR A 233 -29.79 2.99 -6.45
N ASP A 234 -29.51 2.34 -7.58
CA ASP A 234 -29.25 0.89 -7.65
C ASP A 234 -27.97 0.43 -6.93
N ARG A 235 -27.14 1.38 -6.47
CA ARG A 235 -25.78 1.13 -5.96
C ARG A 235 -25.53 1.64 -4.55
N ILE A 236 -26.44 2.42 -4.00
CA ILE A 236 -26.31 3.00 -2.66
C ILE A 236 -27.31 2.36 -1.70
N ARG A 237 -27.10 2.57 -0.40
CA ARG A 237 -28.01 2.07 0.62
C ARG A 237 -29.29 2.91 0.68
N PRO A 238 -30.41 2.34 1.18
CA PRO A 238 -31.69 3.06 1.27
C PRO A 238 -31.64 4.34 2.11
N ASP A 239 -30.89 4.35 3.21
CA ASP A 239 -30.68 5.52 4.08
C ASP A 239 -29.92 6.64 3.36
N GLU A 240 -28.89 6.31 2.59
CA GLU A 240 -28.16 7.26 1.74
C GLU A 240 -29.07 7.86 0.67
N ALA A 241 -29.93 7.02 0.05
CA ALA A 241 -30.89 7.48 -0.95
C ALA A 241 -31.91 8.45 -0.35
N ILE A 242 -32.42 8.17 0.85
CA ILE A 242 -33.33 9.05 1.60
C ILE A 242 -32.64 10.40 1.90
N GLN A 243 -31.39 10.38 2.38
CA GLN A 243 -30.64 11.61 2.67
C GLN A 243 -30.42 12.46 1.41
N LEU A 244 -30.11 11.81 0.27
CA LEU A 244 -29.96 12.50 -1.02
C LEU A 244 -31.28 13.12 -1.49
N LEU A 245 -32.40 12.40 -1.41
CA LEU A 245 -33.73 12.92 -1.77
C LEU A 245 -34.10 14.15 -0.94
N ALA A 246 -33.88 14.08 0.38
CA ALA A 246 -34.11 15.20 1.28
C ALA A 246 -33.27 16.42 0.89
N LYS A 247 -31.98 16.23 0.63
CA LYS A 247 -31.08 17.31 0.17
C LYS A 247 -31.47 17.91 -1.19
N LEU A 248 -32.06 17.12 -2.07
CA LEU A 248 -32.56 17.60 -3.37
C LEU A 248 -33.91 18.35 -3.25
N GLY A 249 -34.55 18.32 -2.08
CA GLY A 249 -35.86 18.91 -1.83
C GLY A 249 -37.02 18.08 -2.36
N ALA A 250 -36.80 16.78 -2.56
CA ALA A 250 -37.82 15.82 -3.02
C ALA A 250 -38.52 15.16 -1.82
N ASP A 251 -38.93 15.96 -0.83
CA ASP A 251 -39.44 15.46 0.45
C ASP A 251 -40.84 14.81 0.40
N ASN A 252 -41.48 14.63 -0.77
CA ASN A 252 -42.82 13.99 -0.87
C ASN A 252 -43.08 13.29 -2.23
N ALA A 253 -42.14 12.49 -2.74
CA ALA A 253 -42.38 11.64 -3.92
C ALA A 253 -41.81 10.24 -3.73
N VAL A 254 -42.32 9.52 -2.73
CA VAL A 254 -42.30 8.06 -2.66
C VAL A 254 -43.74 7.59 -2.67
#